data_AF-A0A1W6A0W7-F1
#
_entry.id   AF-A0A1W6A0W7-F1
#
_cell.length_a   1.000
_cell.length_b   1.000
_cell.length_c   1.000
_cell.angle_alpha   90.00
_cell.angle_beta   90.00
_cell.angle_gamma   90.00
#
_symmetry.space_group_name_H-M   'P 1'
#
loop_
_entity.id
_entity.type
_entity.pdbx_description
1 polymer ?
#
loop_
_entity_poly.entity_id
_entity_poly.type
_entity_poly.pdbx_seq_one_letter_code
_entity_poly.pdbx_strand_id
1 'polypeptide(L)'
;MESKLKKENDKLTNLENEVKALQSQVDEKKKEMDRLTGELKKAKDEPRTLIAGQYVVGKDLPAGRYQVTNIGDGTNFFVYDSSGYPTVNTILGEDFYGDYVFFTDDGDQIETHGKVKLIPVE
;
A
#
# COMPACT_ATOMS: atom_id res chain seq x y z
N MET A 1 49.73 -36.03 5.81
CA MET A 1 48.60 -36.00 4.85
C MET A 1 47.26 -36.09 5.59
N GLU A 2 47.13 -37.02 6.52
CA GLU A 2 45.93 -37.23 7.36
C GLU A 2 45.45 -36.00 8.17
N SER A 3 46.35 -35.16 8.71
CA SER A 3 45.94 -33.99 9.50
C SER A 3 45.27 -32.87 8.67
N LYS A 4 45.58 -32.79 7.37
CA LYS A 4 44.94 -31.83 6.45
C LYS A 4 43.53 -32.29 6.08
N LEU A 5 43.39 -33.59 5.79
CA LEU A 5 42.10 -34.21 5.48
C LEU A 5 41.09 -34.05 6.62
N LYS A 6 41.52 -34.25 7.87
CA LYS A 6 40.66 -34.02 9.04
C LYS A 6 40.17 -32.57 9.14
N LYS A 7 41.07 -31.59 8.95
CA LYS A 7 40.71 -30.16 8.99
C LYS A 7 39.75 -29.76 7.87
N GLU A 8 39.89 -30.32 6.68
CA GLU A 8 38.95 -30.10 5.57
C GLU A 8 37.58 -30.70 5.86
N ASN A 9 37.53 -31.89 6.48
CA ASN A 9 36.27 -32.53 6.87
C ASN A 9 35.53 -31.73 7.96
N ASP A 10 36.25 -31.23 8.98
CA ASP A 10 35.68 -30.38 10.03
C ASP A 10 35.10 -29.07 9.43
N LYS A 11 35.80 -28.48 8.45
CA LYS A 11 35.29 -27.30 7.72
C LYS A 11 34.06 -27.62 6.90
N LEU A 12 34.02 -28.76 6.22
CA LEU A 12 32.88 -29.18 5.42
C LEU A 12 31.63 -29.34 6.30
N THR A 13 31.75 -30.02 7.43
CA THR A 13 30.65 -30.18 8.40
C THR A 13 30.16 -28.83 8.94
N ASN A 14 31.07 -27.91 9.24
CA ASN A 14 30.69 -26.56 9.68
C ASN A 14 29.92 -25.80 8.59
N LEU A 15 30.39 -25.86 7.34
CA LEU A 15 29.74 -25.21 6.21
C LEU A 15 28.37 -25.82 5.91
N GLU A 16 28.23 -27.14 6.02
CA GLU A 16 26.94 -27.83 5.89
C GLU A 16 25.92 -27.37 6.95
N ASN A 17 26.36 -27.17 8.19
CA ASN A 17 25.50 -26.65 9.25
C ASN A 17 25.11 -25.19 9.01
N GLU A 18 26.04 -24.37 8.52
CA GLU A 18 25.76 -22.98 8.16
C GLU A 18 24.76 -22.88 7.00
N VAL A 19 24.92 -23.71 5.96
CA VAL A 19 23.96 -23.80 4.84
C VAL A 19 22.58 -24.20 5.33
N LYS A 20 22.47 -25.18 6.23
CA LYS A 20 21.17 -25.57 6.82
C LYS A 20 20.53 -24.43 7.61
N ALA A 21 21.32 -23.72 8.41
CA ALA A 21 20.83 -22.58 9.19
C ALA A 21 20.35 -21.44 8.28
N LEU A 22 21.11 -21.12 7.23
CA LEU A 22 20.72 -20.12 6.23
C LEU A 22 19.44 -20.53 5.48
N GLN A 23 19.29 -21.81 5.13
CA GLN A 23 18.08 -22.30 4.49
C GLN A 23 16.86 -22.12 5.39
N SER A 24 16.97 -22.43 6.69
CA SER A 24 15.88 -22.18 7.65
C SER A 24 15.52 -20.70 7.74
N GLN A 25 16.51 -19.80 7.77
CA GLN A 25 16.25 -18.35 7.77
C GLN A 25 15.56 -17.87 6.49
N VAL A 26 15.94 -18.42 5.33
CA VAL A 26 15.29 -18.12 4.04
C VAL A 26 13.82 -18.56 4.06
N ASP A 27 13.54 -19.76 4.57
CA ASP A 27 12.18 -20.29 4.64
C ASP A 27 11.31 -19.48 5.60
N GLU A 28 11.87 -19.03 6.73
CA GLU A 28 11.20 -18.14 7.68
C GLU A 28 10.90 -16.77 7.06
N LYS A 29 11.88 -16.13 6.41
CA LYS A 29 11.70 -14.84 5.74
C LYS A 29 10.69 -14.90 4.60
N LYS A 30 10.63 -16.02 3.89
CA LYS A 30 9.62 -16.23 2.84
C LYS A 30 8.21 -16.25 3.41
N LYS A 31 7.99 -16.99 4.51
CA LYS A 31 6.69 -17.01 5.19
C LYS A 31 6.28 -15.64 5.72
N GLU A 32 7.25 -14.89 6.26
CA GLU A 32 7.00 -13.52 6.72
C GLU A 32 6.61 -12.60 5.57
N MET A 33 7.30 -12.69 4.43
CA MET A 33 6.98 -11.94 3.22
C MET A 33 5.57 -12.26 2.70
N ASP A 34 5.20 -13.54 2.65
CA ASP A 34 3.88 -13.97 2.21
C ASP A 34 2.78 -13.40 3.12
N ARG A 35 3.00 -13.42 4.44
CA ARG A 35 2.08 -12.83 5.43
C ARG A 35 1.94 -11.32 5.25
N LEU A 36 3.05 -10.60 5.15
CA LEU A 36 3.06 -9.14 4.96
C LEU A 36 2.40 -8.74 3.64
N THR A 37 2.59 -9.53 2.58
CA THR A 37 1.94 -9.31 1.29
C THR A 37 0.42 -9.45 1.39
N GLY A 38 -0.05 -10.47 2.12
CA GLY A 38 -1.48 -10.65 2.39
C GLY A 38 -2.09 -9.50 3.21
N GLU A 39 -1.39 -9.07 4.26
CA GLU A 39 -1.81 -7.92 5.09
C GLU A 39 -1.85 -6.61 4.29
N LEU A 40 -0.83 -6.38 3.44
CA LEU A 40 -0.78 -5.21 2.57
C LEU A 40 -1.93 -5.19 1.57
N LYS A 41 -2.25 -6.33 0.95
CA LYS A 41 -3.40 -6.44 0.04
C LYS A 41 -4.69 -6.06 0.77
N LYS A 42 -4.93 -6.66 1.94
CA LYS A 42 -6.11 -6.35 2.75
C LYS A 42 -6.21 -4.86 3.09
N ALA A 43 -5.11 -4.25 3.52
CA ALA A 43 -5.08 -2.83 3.86
C ALA A 43 -5.32 -1.91 2.65
N LYS A 44 -4.94 -2.33 1.43
CA LYS A 44 -5.22 -1.59 0.19
C LYS A 44 -6.70 -1.67 -0.20
N ASP A 45 -7.35 -2.79 0.07
CA ASP A 45 -8.75 -3.06 -0.30
C ASP A 45 -9.76 -2.51 0.71
N GLU A 46 -9.32 -2.07 1.90
CA GLU A 46 -10.20 -1.51 2.92
C GLU A 46 -10.65 -0.06 2.59
N PRO A 47 -11.95 0.24 2.67
CA PRO A 47 -12.46 1.61 2.50
C PRO A 47 -11.92 2.57 3.56
N ARG A 48 -11.69 3.82 3.16
CA ARG A 48 -11.10 4.86 4.01
C ARG A 48 -12.06 6.03 4.13
N THR A 49 -12.11 6.65 5.31
CA THR A 49 -12.88 7.88 5.51
C THR A 49 -11.91 9.04 5.61
N LEU A 50 -12.10 10.05 4.76
CA LEU A 50 -11.39 11.32 4.86
C LEU A 50 -12.33 12.36 5.48
N ILE A 51 -11.78 13.23 6.32
CA ILE A 51 -12.48 14.44 6.80
C ILE A 51 -12.06 15.62 5.91
N ALA A 52 -12.66 16.79 6.13
CA ALA A 52 -12.25 17.99 5.43
C ALA A 52 -10.74 18.25 5.62
N GLY A 53 -10.03 18.51 4.52
CA GLY A 53 -8.58 18.72 4.54
C GLY A 53 -7.90 18.32 3.23
N GLN A 54 -6.57 18.30 3.28
CA GLN A 54 -5.67 17.93 2.20
C GLN A 54 -4.88 16.66 2.56
N TYR A 55 -4.74 15.77 1.60
CA TYR A 55 -4.09 14.48 1.76
C TYR A 55 -3.12 14.23 0.60
N VAL A 56 -1.98 13.62 0.90
CA VAL A 56 -0.96 13.26 -0.10
C VAL A 56 -1.00 11.75 -0.32
N VAL A 57 -1.23 11.36 -1.57
CA VAL A 57 -1.23 9.96 -2.00
C VAL A 57 0.20 9.41 -1.93
N GLY A 58 0.33 8.17 -1.45
CA GLY A 58 1.59 7.52 -1.09
C GLY A 58 2.04 7.80 0.36
N LYS A 59 1.46 8.81 1.03
CA LYS A 59 1.75 9.14 2.43
C LYS A 59 0.56 8.88 3.35
N ASP A 60 -0.59 9.47 3.02
CA ASP A 60 -1.79 9.41 3.86
C ASP A 60 -2.74 8.26 3.43
N LEU A 61 -2.69 7.88 2.16
CA LEU A 61 -3.38 6.74 1.56
C LEU A 61 -2.56 6.18 0.40
N PRO A 62 -2.69 4.88 0.07
CA PRO A 62 -1.98 4.32 -1.08
C PRO A 62 -2.51 4.88 -2.41
N ALA A 63 -1.66 4.94 -3.44
CA ALA A 63 -2.10 5.15 -4.81
C ALA A 63 -3.04 4.02 -5.28
N GLY A 64 -3.92 4.37 -6.20
CA GLY A 64 -4.89 3.44 -6.76
C GLY A 64 -6.12 4.10 -7.37
N ARG A 65 -7.10 3.24 -7.66
CA ARG A 65 -8.39 3.63 -8.19
C ARG A 65 -9.43 3.59 -7.08
N TYR A 66 -10.19 4.66 -6.94
CA TYR A 66 -11.16 4.82 -5.87
C TYR A 66 -12.51 5.29 -6.42
N GLN A 67 -13.58 4.77 -5.85
CA GLN A 67 -14.87 5.44 -5.82
C GLN A 67 -14.90 6.35 -4.59
N VAL A 68 -15.23 7.63 -4.77
CA VAL A 68 -15.53 8.56 -3.69
C VAL A 68 -17.03 8.76 -3.55
N THR A 69 -17.50 8.75 -2.30
CA THR A 69 -18.90 9.01 -1.91
C THR A 69 -18.91 10.04 -0.77
N ASN A 70 -19.79 11.04 -0.83
CA ASN A 70 -19.97 11.98 0.29
C ASN A 70 -20.61 11.31 1.51
N ILE A 71 -20.28 11.81 2.70
CA ILE A 71 -21.00 11.48 3.94
C ILE A 71 -21.63 12.78 4.45
N GLY A 72 -22.95 12.90 4.32
CA GLY A 72 -23.73 14.09 4.70
C GLY A 72 -24.29 14.85 3.48
N ASP A 73 -24.49 16.16 3.62
CA ASP A 73 -25.28 16.99 2.68
C ASP A 73 -24.55 17.41 1.39
N GLY A 74 -23.44 16.74 1.06
CA GLY A 74 -22.62 17.00 -0.12
C GLY A 74 -21.33 17.79 0.17
N THR A 75 -20.36 17.73 -0.75
CA THR A 75 -19.05 18.39 -0.58
C THR A 75 -18.27 18.60 -1.87
N ASN A 76 -17.41 19.61 -1.91
CA ASN A 76 -16.42 19.76 -2.99
C ASN A 76 -15.29 18.74 -2.82
N PHE A 77 -14.89 18.13 -3.92
CA PHE A 77 -13.82 17.16 -3.99
C PHE A 77 -12.90 17.46 -5.17
N PHE A 78 -11.61 17.57 -4.87
CA PHE A 78 -10.57 17.88 -5.85
C PHE A 78 -9.44 16.87 -5.76
N VAL A 79 -8.84 16.60 -6.91
CA VAL A 79 -7.58 15.86 -7.00
C VAL A 79 -6.67 16.64 -7.92
N TYR A 80 -5.42 16.79 -7.51
CA TYR A 80 -4.35 17.41 -8.27
C TYR A 80 -3.26 16.38 -8.49
N ASP A 81 -2.72 16.32 -9.71
CA ASP A 81 -1.54 15.52 -9.96
C ASP A 81 -0.31 16.05 -9.20
N SER A 82 0.77 15.27 -9.16
CA SER A 82 2.05 15.67 -8.56
C SER A 82 2.65 16.99 -9.09
N SER A 83 2.20 17.49 -10.25
CA SER A 83 2.60 18.79 -10.81
C SER A 83 1.65 19.94 -10.42
N GLY A 84 0.58 19.65 -9.68
CA GLY A 84 -0.42 20.59 -9.21
C GLY A 84 -1.56 20.86 -10.21
N TYR A 85 -1.67 20.10 -11.31
CA TYR A 85 -2.77 20.27 -12.25
C TYR A 85 -4.01 19.51 -11.75
N PRO A 86 -5.21 20.13 -11.78
CA PRO A 86 -6.43 19.45 -11.34
C PRO A 86 -6.79 18.32 -12.31
N THR A 87 -6.89 17.11 -11.78
CA THR A 87 -7.36 15.90 -12.48
C THR A 87 -8.80 15.55 -12.12
N VAL A 88 -9.28 15.99 -10.95
CA VAL A 88 -10.68 15.89 -10.52
C VAL A 88 -11.12 17.23 -9.95
N ASN A 89 -12.30 17.67 -10.35
CA ASN A 89 -12.98 18.84 -9.79
C ASN A 89 -14.48 18.59 -9.87
N THR A 90 -15.07 18.16 -8.75
CA THR A 90 -16.48 17.78 -8.70
C THR A 90 -17.13 18.14 -7.37
N ILE A 91 -18.45 18.25 -7.39
CA ILE A 91 -19.28 18.38 -6.20
C ILE A 91 -19.98 17.03 -6.00
N LEU A 92 -19.77 16.43 -4.83
CA LEU A 92 -20.39 15.19 -4.42
C LEU A 92 -21.69 15.48 -3.67
N GLY A 93 -22.75 14.69 -3.92
CA GLY A 93 -24.03 14.82 -3.22
C GLY A 93 -25.22 14.32 -4.05
N GLU A 94 -26.36 14.09 -3.40
CA GLU A 94 -27.58 13.58 -4.05
C GLU A 94 -28.12 14.52 -5.14
N ASP A 95 -27.97 15.84 -4.96
CA ASP A 95 -28.36 16.86 -5.93
C ASP A 95 -27.31 17.09 -7.03
N PHE A 96 -26.15 16.43 -6.96
CA PHE A 96 -25.02 16.56 -7.88
C PHE A 96 -24.53 15.19 -8.37
N TYR A 97 -23.23 15.01 -8.56
CA TYR A 97 -22.65 13.69 -8.81
C TYR A 97 -22.65 12.93 -7.48
N GLY A 98 -23.46 11.88 -7.33
CA GLY A 98 -23.49 11.09 -6.10
C GLY A 98 -22.13 10.45 -5.80
N ASP A 99 -21.74 9.48 -6.63
CA ASP A 99 -20.45 8.79 -6.55
C ASP A 99 -19.57 9.13 -7.75
N TYR A 100 -18.25 9.25 -7.53
CA TYR A 100 -17.29 9.51 -8.60
C TYR A 100 -16.10 8.56 -8.53
N VAL A 101 -15.67 8.02 -9.67
CA VAL A 101 -14.50 7.14 -9.75
C VAL A 101 -13.31 7.90 -10.33
N PHE A 102 -12.17 7.81 -9.66
CA PHE A 102 -10.93 8.49 -10.04
C PHE A 102 -9.70 7.61 -9.81
N PHE A 103 -8.60 8.03 -10.42
CA PHE A 103 -7.29 7.41 -10.28
C PHE A 103 -6.36 8.37 -9.56
N THR A 104 -5.42 7.81 -8.81
CA THR A 104 -4.36 8.55 -8.13
C THR A 104 -3.05 7.82 -8.25
N ASP A 105 -1.98 8.58 -8.42
CA ASP A 105 -0.61 8.12 -8.35
C ASP A 105 0.08 8.70 -7.10
N ASP A 106 1.20 8.10 -6.70
CA ASP A 106 1.97 8.58 -5.56
C ASP A 106 2.43 10.03 -5.80
N GLY A 107 2.17 10.90 -4.82
CA GLY A 107 2.45 12.34 -4.90
C GLY A 107 1.26 13.21 -5.31
N ASP A 108 0.16 12.62 -5.79
CA ASP A 108 -1.08 13.36 -6.02
C ASP A 108 -1.64 13.93 -4.71
N GLN A 109 -2.38 15.03 -4.82
CA GLN A 109 -3.05 15.68 -3.70
C GLN A 109 -4.56 15.56 -3.80
N ILE A 110 -5.18 15.08 -2.73
CA ILE A 110 -6.64 15.05 -2.57
C ILE A 110 -7.05 16.18 -1.64
N GLU A 111 -8.00 17.00 -2.05
CA GLU A 111 -8.65 17.99 -1.20
C GLU A 111 -10.14 17.71 -1.14
N THR A 112 -10.68 17.63 0.08
CA THR A 112 -12.12 17.51 0.32
C THR A 112 -12.55 18.57 1.32
N HIS A 113 -13.71 19.18 1.10
CA HIS A 113 -14.26 20.20 2.00
C HIS A 113 -15.22 19.61 3.05
N GLY A 114 -15.39 18.30 3.04
CA GLY A 114 -16.33 17.56 3.86
C GLY A 114 -15.89 16.13 4.05
N LYS A 115 -16.70 15.36 4.78
CA LYS A 115 -16.40 13.96 5.02
C LYS A 115 -16.73 13.15 3.77
N VAL A 116 -15.79 12.32 3.32
CA VAL A 116 -15.97 11.41 2.19
C VAL A 116 -15.50 10.01 2.55
N LYS A 117 -16.06 9.01 1.88
CA LYS A 117 -15.60 7.63 1.91
C LYS A 117 -14.94 7.30 0.57
N LEU A 118 -13.70 6.84 0.63
CA LEU A 118 -12.98 6.26 -0.50
C LEU A 118 -13.11 4.75 -0.44
N ILE A 119 -13.63 4.15 -1.50
CA ILE A 119 -13.79 2.71 -1.66
C ILE A 119 -12.83 2.28 -2.77
N PRO A 120 -11.81 1.46 -2.48
CA PRO A 120 -10.93 0.90 -3.51
C PRO A 120 -11.73 0.16 -4.58
N VAL A 121 -11.33 0.32 -5.84
CA VAL A 121 -11.94 -0.34 -7.00
C VAL A 121 -10.86 -1.09 -7.75
N GLU A 122 -11.13 -2.34 -8.15
CA GLU A 122 -10.24 -3.13 -9.01
C GLU A 122 -10.17 -2.62 -10.46
#